data_AF-A0A2N9GDT2-F1
#
_entry.id   AF-A0A2N9GDT2-F1
#
_cell.length_a   1.000
_cell.length_b   1.000
_cell.length_c   1.000
_cell.angle_alpha   90.00
_cell.angle_beta   90.00
_cell.angle_gamma   90.00
#
_symmetry.space_group_name_H-M   'P 1'
#
loop_
_entity.id
_entity.type
_entity.pdbx_description
1 polymer ?
#
loop_
_entity_poly.entity_id
_entity_poly.type
_entity_poly.pdbx_seq_one_letter_code
_entity_poly.pdbx_strand_id
1 'polypeptide(L)'
;MATKATKHQLLRTFLLVLLIVVVSGSNSTIVTTLPGYSGDLPFTLETGYIGVGDNETSQLFYYFVESQRSPTQDPLVLWITGGPGCSSLAGFFFESGPLTFTLGDYNGSLPTLQENPFAWTQNLNIIYMDGPVGTGFSYSETLDGYIMDDYKFVAQAYEFLQKWLTEHPQYQENQLYVGGDSYSGIPIPMIVQQIVIGIEAGDVPLINLRGYILGNPVTDSYTDMNARVPYAHRLTLISDQLFKVL
;
A
#
# COMPACT_ATOMS: atom_id res chain seq x y z
N MET A 1 -47.03 -10.83 -38.53
CA MET A 1 -46.82 -11.67 -37.33
C MET A 1 -45.33 -11.81 -36.95
N ALA A 2 -44.47 -10.81 -37.21
CA ALA A 2 -43.02 -10.92 -37.00
C ALA A 2 -42.43 -9.76 -36.19
N THR A 3 -43.12 -9.31 -35.12
CA THR A 3 -42.73 -8.10 -34.37
C THR A 3 -42.64 -8.29 -32.85
N LYS A 4 -43.07 -9.42 -32.29
CA LYS A 4 -42.99 -9.70 -30.85
C LYS A 4 -41.69 -10.42 -30.43
N ALA A 5 -41.15 -11.29 -31.30
CA ALA A 5 -39.96 -12.08 -30.99
C ALA A 5 -38.69 -11.22 -30.87
N THR A 6 -38.52 -10.24 -31.75
CA THR A 6 -37.35 -9.34 -31.81
C THR A 6 -37.26 -8.41 -30.59
N LYS A 7 -38.39 -7.95 -30.06
CA LYS A 7 -38.43 -7.11 -28.84
C LYS A 7 -37.99 -7.89 -27.60
N HIS A 8 -38.35 -9.16 -27.48
CA HIS A 8 -37.91 -9.99 -26.35
C HIS A 8 -36.44 -10.39 -26.44
N GLN A 9 -35.91 -10.55 -27.65
CA GLN A 9 -34.47 -10.78 -27.86
C GLN A 9 -33.65 -9.55 -27.46
N LEU A 10 -34.01 -8.35 -27.94
CA LEU A 10 -33.34 -7.10 -27.59
C LEU A 10 -33.39 -6.80 -26.09
N LEU A 11 -34.52 -7.06 -25.42
CA LEU A 11 -34.67 -6.87 -23.98
C LEU A 11 -33.78 -7.85 -23.18
N ARG A 12 -33.62 -9.09 -23.67
CA ARG A 12 -32.73 -10.09 -23.07
C ARG A 12 -31.26 -9.72 -23.26
N THR A 13 -30.87 -9.20 -24.43
CA THR A 13 -29.50 -8.72 -24.65
C THR A 13 -29.20 -7.50 -23.78
N PHE A 14 -30.17 -6.59 -23.59
CA PHE A 14 -30.03 -5.42 -22.71
C PHE A 14 -29.93 -5.81 -21.24
N LEU A 15 -30.68 -6.82 -20.79
CA LEU A 15 -30.57 -7.39 -19.43
C LEU A 15 -29.25 -8.15 -19.22
N LEU A 16 -28.73 -8.84 -20.23
CA LEU A 16 -27.41 -9.48 -20.18
C LEU A 16 -26.29 -8.43 -20.12
N VAL A 17 -26.41 -7.32 -20.85
CA VAL A 17 -25.46 -6.20 -20.78
C VAL A 17 -25.57 -5.48 -19.43
N LEU A 18 -26.77 -5.34 -18.85
CA LEU A 18 -26.96 -4.79 -17.49
C LEU A 18 -26.42 -5.73 -16.40
N LEU A 19 -26.48 -7.05 -16.59
CA LEU A 19 -25.91 -8.05 -15.66
C LEU A 19 -24.39 -8.18 -15.77
N ILE A 20 -23.78 -7.77 -16.88
CA ILE A 20 -22.31 -7.70 -17.04
C ILE A 20 -21.74 -6.44 -16.39
N VAL A 21 -22.59 -5.46 -16.03
CA VAL A 21 -22.23 -4.43 -15.05
C VAL A 21 -22.45 -5.02 -13.66
N VAL A 22 -21.72 -6.10 -13.34
CA VAL A 22 -21.31 -6.30 -11.95
C VAL A 22 -20.32 -5.18 -11.71
N VAL A 23 -20.81 -4.07 -11.16
CA VAL A 23 -19.94 -3.16 -10.44
C VAL A 23 -19.39 -4.04 -9.31
N SER A 24 -18.16 -4.53 -9.47
CA SER A 24 -17.32 -4.81 -8.32
C SER A 24 -17.29 -3.47 -7.58
N GLY A 25 -18.16 -3.33 -6.57
CA GLY A 25 -18.19 -2.12 -5.77
C GLY A 25 -16.83 -2.02 -5.13
N SER A 26 -16.04 -1.03 -5.52
CA SER A 26 -14.85 -0.68 -4.76
C SER A 26 -15.33 -0.43 -3.33
N ASN A 27 -14.84 -1.22 -2.37
CA ASN A 27 -15.09 -0.96 -0.95
C ASN A 27 -14.16 0.16 -0.47
N SER A 28 -14.07 1.23 -1.27
CA SER A 28 -13.32 2.44 -0.95
C SER A 28 -14.26 3.45 -0.28
N THR A 29 -13.73 4.19 0.68
CA THR A 29 -14.46 5.21 1.42
C THR A 29 -13.58 6.44 1.57
N ILE A 30 -14.11 7.60 1.18
CA ILE A 30 -13.49 8.89 1.48
C ILE A 30 -13.74 9.22 2.95
N VAL A 31 -12.64 9.36 3.70
CA VAL A 31 -12.64 9.72 5.11
C VAL A 31 -12.54 11.24 5.20
N THR A 32 -13.60 11.89 5.67
CA THR A 32 -13.62 13.36 5.85
C THR A 32 -13.24 13.79 7.25
N THR A 33 -13.35 12.90 8.24
CA THR A 33 -13.06 13.18 9.66
C THR A 33 -12.39 11.99 10.33
N LEU A 34 -11.51 12.25 11.29
CA LEU A 34 -10.87 11.23 12.12
C LEU A 34 -11.04 11.55 13.61
N PRO A 35 -11.32 10.56 14.47
CA PRO A 35 -11.25 10.77 15.92
C PRO A 35 -9.87 11.30 16.32
N GLY A 36 -9.86 12.37 17.12
CA GLY A 36 -8.63 13.04 17.53
C GLY A 36 -8.20 14.20 16.64
N TYR A 37 -8.76 14.36 15.43
CA TYR A 37 -8.55 15.54 14.59
C TYR A 37 -9.69 16.54 14.77
N SER A 38 -9.38 17.83 14.80
CA SER A 38 -10.41 18.88 14.97
C SER A 38 -10.96 19.33 13.61
N GLY A 39 -12.21 18.96 13.32
CA GLY A 39 -12.89 19.33 12.07
C GLY A 39 -12.65 18.34 10.93
N ASP A 40 -12.91 18.81 9.71
CA ASP A 40 -12.68 18.04 8.49
C ASP A 40 -11.18 17.95 8.17
N LEU A 41 -10.75 16.83 7.58
CA LEU A 41 -9.37 16.67 7.12
C LEU A 41 -9.08 17.67 5.99
N PRO A 42 -7.93 18.37 6.00
CA PRO A 42 -7.56 19.35 4.98
C PRO A 42 -6.99 18.71 3.70
N PHE A 43 -7.05 17.38 3.58
CA PHE A 43 -6.56 16.60 2.46
C PHE A 43 -7.53 15.43 2.17
N THR A 44 -7.51 14.91 0.94
CA THR A 44 -8.27 13.72 0.57
C THR A 44 -7.60 12.49 1.19
N LEU A 45 -8.33 11.78 2.05
CA LEU A 45 -7.98 10.45 2.54
C LEU A 45 -9.04 9.47 2.05
N GLU A 46 -8.60 8.45 1.33
CA GLU A 46 -9.41 7.31 0.97
C GLU A 46 -8.87 6.07 1.68
N THR A 47 -9.77 5.20 2.13
CA THR A 47 -9.39 3.88 2.62
C THR A 47 -10.23 2.81 1.95
N GLY A 48 -9.65 1.64 1.69
CA GLY A 48 -10.41 0.54 1.10
C GLY A 48 -9.68 -0.79 1.14
N TYR A 49 -10.32 -1.79 0.55
CA TYR A 49 -9.77 -3.12 0.37
C TYR A 49 -9.69 -3.47 -1.11
N ILE A 50 -8.61 -4.13 -1.51
CA ILE A 50 -8.49 -4.79 -2.80
C ILE A 50 -8.33 -6.29 -2.56
N GLY A 51 -9.21 -7.08 -3.17
CA GLY A 51 -9.15 -8.53 -3.14
C GLY A 51 -8.07 -9.07 -4.06
N VAL A 52 -7.24 -9.99 -3.57
CA VAL A 52 -6.09 -10.58 -4.28
C VAL A 52 -5.99 -12.09 -4.03
N GLY A 53 -5.22 -12.77 -4.87
CA GLY A 53 -5.03 -14.22 -4.84
C GLY A 53 -6.29 -15.00 -5.23
N ASP A 54 -6.26 -16.30 -4.94
CA ASP A 54 -7.31 -17.21 -5.37
C ASP A 54 -8.68 -16.83 -4.80
N ASN A 55 -9.65 -16.67 -5.71
CA ASN A 55 -11.03 -16.28 -5.42
C ASN A 55 -11.17 -14.94 -4.66
N GLU A 56 -10.15 -14.07 -4.69
CA GLU A 56 -10.16 -12.77 -4.01
C GLU A 56 -10.41 -12.86 -2.50
N THR A 57 -10.09 -14.01 -1.88
CA THR A 57 -10.33 -14.25 -0.45
C THR A 57 -9.30 -13.59 0.46
N SER A 58 -8.21 -13.06 -0.10
CA SER A 58 -7.25 -12.22 0.63
C SER A 58 -7.57 -10.76 0.34
N GLN A 59 -7.78 -9.96 1.37
CA GLN A 59 -8.20 -8.57 1.28
C GLN A 59 -7.08 -7.69 1.84
N LEU A 60 -6.39 -6.95 0.96
CA LEU A 60 -5.34 -6.02 1.34
C LEU A 60 -5.94 -4.63 1.54
N PHE A 61 -5.78 -4.10 2.75
CA PHE A 61 -6.23 -2.78 3.15
C PHE A 61 -5.23 -1.70 2.75
N TYR A 62 -5.74 -0.52 2.38
CA TYR A 62 -4.91 0.64 2.10
C TYR A 62 -5.48 1.94 2.67
N TYR A 63 -4.56 2.89 2.89
CA TYR A 63 -4.83 4.30 3.12
C TYR A 63 -4.21 5.07 1.94
N PHE A 64 -5.03 5.71 1.13
CA PHE A 64 -4.58 6.54 0.03
C PHE A 64 -4.74 8.01 0.38
N VAL A 65 -3.66 8.76 0.27
CA VAL A 65 -3.66 10.21 0.46
C VAL A 65 -3.27 10.87 -0.85
N GLU A 66 -4.15 11.74 -1.36
CA GLU A 66 -3.85 12.52 -2.56
C GLU A 66 -2.77 13.57 -2.29
N SER A 67 -2.01 13.90 -3.34
CA SER A 67 -1.09 15.04 -3.29
C SER A 67 -1.87 16.33 -3.03
N GLN A 68 -1.41 17.13 -2.07
CA GLN A 68 -2.00 18.44 -1.77
C GLN A 68 -1.64 19.51 -2.82
N ARG A 69 -0.74 19.21 -3.78
CA ARG A 69 -0.35 20.13 -4.87
C ARG A 69 -1.12 19.86 -6.17
N SER A 70 -0.92 18.71 -6.80
CA SER A 70 -1.65 18.35 -8.03
C SER A 70 -1.76 16.83 -8.19
N PRO A 71 -2.83 16.20 -7.67
CA PRO A 71 -2.96 14.73 -7.64
C PRO A 71 -2.74 14.06 -8.99
N THR A 72 -3.27 14.61 -10.08
CA THR A 72 -3.16 14.01 -11.43
C THR A 72 -1.82 14.23 -12.12
N GLN A 73 -0.93 15.08 -11.58
CA GLN A 73 0.39 15.36 -12.16
C GLN A 73 1.53 14.87 -11.27
N ASP A 74 1.26 14.67 -9.98
CA ASP A 74 2.27 14.36 -8.99
C ASP A 74 2.54 12.85 -8.90
N PRO A 75 3.77 12.42 -8.58
CA PRO A 75 4.07 10.99 -8.54
C PRO A 75 3.15 10.21 -7.60
N LEU A 76 2.88 8.96 -7.97
CA LEU A 76 2.18 7.97 -7.14
C LEU A 76 3.23 7.09 -6.46
N VAL A 77 3.08 6.88 -5.15
CA VAL A 77 3.96 6.01 -4.37
C VAL A 77 3.13 4.92 -3.71
N LEU A 78 3.46 3.66 -3.97
CA LEU A 78 3.02 2.55 -3.12
C LEU A 78 4.03 2.39 -1.98
N TRP A 79 3.61 2.63 -0.74
CA TRP A 79 4.44 2.49 0.46
C TRP A 79 4.04 1.27 1.29
N ILE A 80 5.02 0.42 1.62
CA ILE A 80 4.83 -0.81 2.40
C ILE A 80 5.85 -0.82 3.56
N THR A 81 5.37 -0.72 4.79
CA THR A 81 6.23 -0.83 5.98
C THR A 81 6.70 -2.28 6.21
N GLY A 82 7.92 -2.43 6.72
CA GLY A 82 8.56 -3.73 6.93
C GLY A 82 8.03 -4.55 8.12
N GLY A 83 8.96 -5.07 8.94
CA GLY A 83 8.66 -5.99 10.05
C GLY A 83 9.40 -7.32 9.92
N PRO A 84 8.84 -8.35 9.26
CA PRO A 84 7.60 -8.37 8.47
C PRO A 84 6.32 -8.27 9.32
N GLY A 85 5.23 -7.76 8.73
CA GLY A 85 3.91 -7.72 9.35
C GLY A 85 3.58 -6.43 10.12
N CYS A 86 4.40 -5.39 10.01
CA CYS A 86 4.10 -4.09 10.58
C CYS A 86 3.17 -3.31 9.65
N SER A 87 2.12 -2.70 10.20
CA SER A 87 1.17 -1.90 9.42
C SER A 87 1.82 -0.64 8.86
N SER A 88 1.44 -0.28 7.62
CA SER A 88 1.85 0.97 6.98
C SER A 88 1.19 2.20 7.61
N LEU A 89 0.33 2.01 8.62
CA LEU A 89 -0.02 3.08 9.56
C LEU A 89 1.20 3.69 10.26
N ALA A 90 2.29 2.91 10.43
CA ALA A 90 3.55 3.45 10.90
C ALA A 90 4.05 4.57 9.98
N GLY A 91 4.12 4.28 8.67
CA GLY A 91 4.43 5.24 7.63
C GLY A 91 3.48 6.45 7.63
N PHE A 92 2.19 6.21 7.84
CA PHE A 92 1.17 7.25 7.86
C PHE A 92 1.31 8.21 9.05
N PHE A 93 1.39 7.71 10.28
CA PHE A 93 1.32 8.55 11.49
C PHE A 93 2.67 8.96 12.07
N PHE A 94 3.73 8.21 11.82
CA PHE A 94 5.02 8.40 12.49
C PHE A 94 6.17 8.76 11.54
N GLU A 95 5.94 8.71 10.23
CA GLU A 95 6.99 8.95 9.23
C GLU A 95 6.58 10.04 8.22
N SER A 96 5.99 9.66 7.09
CA SER A 96 5.81 10.50 5.91
C SER A 96 4.39 11.01 5.69
N GLY A 97 3.41 10.48 6.42
CA GLY A 97 2.01 10.83 6.20
C GLY A 97 1.61 12.21 6.71
N PRO A 98 0.36 12.63 6.42
CA PRO A 98 -0.12 13.99 6.62
C PRO A 98 -0.44 14.34 8.07
N LEU A 99 -0.55 13.35 8.96
CA LEU A 99 -0.92 13.53 10.35
C LEU A 99 0.11 12.88 11.27
N THR A 100 0.27 13.46 12.46
CA THR A 100 1.00 12.87 13.58
C THR A 100 0.19 13.03 14.85
N PHE A 101 0.53 12.27 15.88
CA PHE A 101 0.00 12.47 17.21
C PHE A 101 0.63 13.70 17.87
N THR A 102 -0.18 14.50 18.56
CA THR A 102 0.32 15.50 19.51
C THR A 102 0.91 14.78 20.71
N LEU A 103 2.19 15.02 20.99
CA LEU A 103 2.89 14.41 22.12
C LEU A 103 2.45 15.07 23.44
N GLY A 104 2.11 14.24 24.41
CA GLY A 104 1.71 14.66 25.75
C GLY A 104 1.42 13.48 26.65
N ASP A 105 1.22 13.76 27.94
CA ASP A 105 0.88 12.73 28.91
C ASP A 105 -0.52 12.15 28.63
N TYR A 106 -0.65 10.82 28.75
CA TYR A 106 -1.94 10.17 28.58
C TYR A 106 -2.89 10.58 29.70
N ASN A 107 -3.94 11.31 29.33
CA ASN A 107 -4.95 11.86 30.23
C ASN A 107 -6.26 11.05 30.26
N GLY A 108 -6.29 9.87 29.62
CA GLY A 108 -7.50 9.03 29.51
C GLY A 108 -8.43 9.37 28.34
N SER A 109 -8.12 10.39 27.53
CA SER A 109 -8.87 10.75 26.32
C SER A 109 -8.24 10.15 25.05
N LEU A 110 -8.94 10.30 23.93
CA LEU A 110 -8.39 9.92 22.62
C LEU A 110 -7.12 10.73 22.32
N PRO A 111 -6.11 10.12 21.68
CA PRO A 111 -4.96 10.86 21.16
C PRO A 111 -5.42 12.02 20.27
N THR A 112 -4.81 13.18 20.43
CA THR A 112 -5.05 14.32 19.52
C THR A 112 -4.14 14.18 18.30
N LEU A 113 -4.69 14.45 17.13
CA LEU A 113 -4.01 14.45 15.84
C LEU A 113 -3.73 15.89 15.43
N GLN A 114 -2.56 16.11 14.83
CA GLN A 114 -2.16 17.37 14.24
C GLN A 114 -1.52 17.12 12.87
N GLU A 115 -1.52 18.14 12.02
CA GLU A 115 -0.86 18.07 10.72
C GLU A 115 0.65 17.87 10.86
N ASN A 116 1.21 17.05 9.98
CA ASN A 116 2.66 16.89 9.82
C ASN A 116 3.17 17.91 8.78
N PRO A 117 3.92 18.96 9.18
CA PRO A 117 4.40 19.98 8.24
C PRO A 117 5.45 19.45 7.26
N PHE A 118 5.97 18.24 7.47
CA PHE A 118 6.95 17.58 6.60
C PHE A 118 6.35 16.39 5.84
N ALA A 119 5.02 16.31 5.77
CA ALA A 119 4.33 15.25 5.06
C ALA A 119 4.78 15.19 3.59
N TRP A 120 5.09 13.99 3.11
CA TRP A 120 5.47 13.77 1.71
C TRP A 120 4.29 14.01 0.78
N THR A 121 3.07 13.86 1.29
CA THR A 121 1.81 14.10 0.57
C THR A 121 1.59 15.57 0.20
N GLN A 122 2.48 16.48 0.60
CA GLN A 122 2.52 17.83 0.05
C GLN A 122 2.76 17.82 -1.48
N ASN A 123 3.46 16.81 -2.00
CA ASN A 123 3.81 16.72 -3.42
C ASN A 123 3.73 15.32 -4.03
N LEU A 124 3.21 14.32 -3.29
CA LEU A 124 3.09 12.93 -3.73
C LEU A 124 1.70 12.40 -3.41
N ASN A 125 1.16 11.58 -4.31
CA ASN A 125 0.05 10.69 -3.96
C ASN A 125 0.66 9.44 -3.30
N ILE A 126 0.18 9.03 -2.13
CA ILE A 126 0.76 7.88 -1.43
C ILE A 126 -0.32 6.88 -1.04
N ILE A 127 -0.13 5.63 -1.47
CA ILE A 127 -0.90 4.46 -1.03
C ILE A 127 -0.08 3.77 0.06
N TYR A 128 -0.49 3.91 1.31
CA TYR A 128 0.04 3.13 2.43
C TYR A 128 -0.72 1.80 2.47
N MET A 129 -0.07 0.71 2.07
CA MET A 129 -0.71 -0.60 1.99
C MET A 129 -0.30 -1.47 3.17
N ASP A 130 -1.27 -2.06 3.85
CA ASP A 130 -1.01 -3.07 4.87
C ASP A 130 -0.74 -4.42 4.19
N GLY A 131 0.50 -4.91 4.27
CA GLY A 131 0.88 -6.17 3.64
C GLY A 131 2.08 -6.81 4.35
N PRO A 132 2.17 -8.16 4.39
CA PRO A 132 1.28 -9.15 3.76
C PRO A 132 -0.06 -9.34 4.50
N VAL A 133 -0.92 -10.24 4.01
CA VAL A 133 -2.18 -10.65 4.66
C VAL A 133 -1.96 -10.95 6.16
N GLY A 134 -2.81 -10.40 7.03
CA GLY A 134 -2.68 -10.44 8.48
C GLY A 134 -1.97 -9.23 9.09
N THR A 135 -1.42 -8.34 8.26
CA THR A 135 -0.84 -7.06 8.67
C THR A 135 -1.93 -6.01 8.85
N GLY A 136 -1.91 -5.29 9.97
CA GLY A 136 -2.84 -4.17 10.20
C GLY A 136 -4.30 -4.57 10.01
N PHE A 137 -4.98 -3.96 9.04
CA PHE A 137 -6.37 -4.30 8.70
C PHE A 137 -6.52 -5.31 7.57
N SER A 138 -5.43 -5.72 6.91
CA SER A 138 -5.47 -6.74 5.86
C SER A 138 -5.75 -8.13 6.43
N TYR A 139 -6.67 -8.87 5.80
CA TYR A 139 -7.13 -10.16 6.30
C TYR A 139 -7.36 -11.17 5.17
N SER A 140 -7.55 -12.43 5.53
CA SER A 140 -8.12 -13.43 4.62
C SER A 140 -9.35 -14.09 5.23
N GLU A 141 -10.30 -14.42 4.35
CA GLU A 141 -11.49 -15.22 4.67
C GLU A 141 -11.16 -16.70 4.90
N THR A 142 -9.96 -17.14 4.51
CA THR A 142 -9.51 -18.53 4.67
C THR A 142 -8.20 -18.60 5.48
N LEU A 143 -8.00 -19.70 6.20
CA LEU A 143 -6.77 -19.89 6.97
C LEU A 143 -5.52 -20.00 6.07
N ASP A 144 -5.66 -20.64 4.91
CA ASP A 144 -4.56 -20.80 3.94
C ASP A 144 -4.10 -19.45 3.36
N GLY A 145 -4.96 -18.43 3.36
CA GLY A 145 -4.62 -17.07 2.98
C GLY A 145 -3.54 -16.44 3.87
N TYR A 146 -3.44 -16.85 5.14
CA TYR A 146 -2.42 -16.36 6.08
C TYR A 146 -1.07 -17.08 5.96
N ILE A 147 -0.98 -18.17 5.19
CA ILE A 147 0.29 -18.82 4.89
C ILE A 147 0.98 -17.98 3.80
N MET A 148 1.98 -17.21 4.21
CA MET A 148 2.65 -16.22 3.36
C MET A 148 4.16 -16.44 3.31
N ASP A 149 4.72 -16.30 2.12
CA ASP A 149 6.14 -16.09 1.88
C ASP A 149 6.34 -14.82 1.01
N ASP A 150 7.60 -14.44 0.79
CA ASP A 150 7.91 -13.22 0.02
C ASP A 150 7.39 -13.32 -1.43
N TYR A 151 7.42 -14.49 -2.05
CA TYR A 151 6.96 -14.68 -3.44
C TYR A 151 5.45 -14.50 -3.58
N LYS A 152 4.67 -15.13 -2.69
CA LYS A 152 3.22 -15.00 -2.64
C LYS A 152 2.82 -13.57 -2.33
N PHE A 153 3.52 -12.91 -1.42
CA PHE A 153 3.25 -11.50 -1.13
C PHE A 153 3.55 -10.59 -2.33
N VAL A 154 4.67 -10.80 -3.02
CA VAL A 154 5.04 -10.05 -4.23
C VAL A 154 3.97 -10.19 -5.31
N ALA A 155 3.46 -11.41 -5.55
CA ALA A 155 2.39 -11.65 -6.51
C ALA A 155 1.09 -10.91 -6.11
N GLN A 156 0.71 -10.98 -4.82
CA GLN A 156 -0.46 -10.29 -4.30
C GLN A 156 -0.33 -8.75 -4.34
N ALA A 157 0.85 -8.20 -4.04
CA ALA A 157 1.09 -6.76 -4.11
C ALA A 157 1.09 -6.24 -5.56
N TYR A 158 1.57 -7.05 -6.50
CA TYR A 158 1.46 -6.73 -7.93
C TYR A 158 0.01 -6.72 -8.40
N GLU A 159 -0.76 -7.76 -8.06
CA GLU A 159 -2.20 -7.84 -8.37
C GLU A 159 -2.98 -6.69 -7.72
N PHE A 160 -2.67 -6.36 -6.46
CA PHE A 160 -3.23 -5.21 -5.75
C PHE A 160 -3.06 -3.93 -6.56
N LEU A 161 -1.84 -3.65 -7.02
CA LEU A 161 -1.53 -2.42 -7.73
C LEU A 161 -2.24 -2.35 -9.10
N GLN A 162 -2.32 -3.47 -9.83
CA GLN A 162 -3.08 -3.52 -11.09
C GLN A 162 -4.57 -3.23 -10.89
N LYS A 163 -5.18 -3.86 -9.88
CA LYS A 163 -6.60 -3.65 -9.56
C LYS A 163 -6.85 -2.24 -9.05
N TRP A 164 -5.99 -1.73 -8.16
CA TRP A 164 -6.10 -0.38 -7.65
C TRP A 164 -6.04 0.66 -8.78
N LEU A 165 -5.11 0.52 -9.73
CA LEU A 165 -5.03 1.41 -10.91
C LEU A 165 -6.22 1.25 -11.87
N THR A 166 -6.82 0.06 -11.93
CA THR A 166 -8.06 -0.16 -12.70
C THR A 166 -9.24 0.58 -12.07
N GLU A 167 -9.32 0.60 -10.74
CA GLU A 167 -10.35 1.34 -10.00
C GLU A 167 -10.09 2.85 -9.98
N HIS A 168 -8.83 3.27 -10.14
CA HIS A 168 -8.41 4.67 -10.11
C HIS A 168 -7.68 5.10 -11.40
N PRO A 169 -8.37 5.07 -12.56
CA PRO A 169 -7.75 5.32 -13.86
C PRO A 169 -7.14 6.73 -14.00
N GLN A 170 -7.57 7.69 -13.18
CA GLN A 170 -7.00 9.03 -13.13
C GLN A 170 -5.52 9.06 -12.68
N TYR A 171 -5.02 7.99 -12.04
CA TYR A 171 -3.64 7.87 -11.60
C TYR A 171 -2.75 7.03 -12.53
N GLN A 172 -3.30 6.50 -13.62
CA GLN A 172 -2.57 5.57 -14.49
C GLN A 172 -1.34 6.20 -15.17
N GLU A 173 -1.42 7.49 -15.51
CA GLU A 173 -0.33 8.22 -16.14
C GLU A 173 0.69 8.79 -15.14
N ASN A 174 0.41 8.73 -13.83
CA ASN A 174 1.29 9.26 -12.81
C ASN A 174 2.61 8.46 -12.78
N GLN A 175 3.72 9.16 -12.52
CA GLN A 175 5.00 8.50 -12.31
C GLN A 175 4.92 7.62 -11.06
N LEU A 176 4.99 6.30 -11.22
CA LEU A 176 4.89 5.37 -10.10
C LEU A 176 6.27 5.07 -9.51
N TYR A 177 6.37 5.15 -8.18
CA TYR A 177 7.45 4.62 -7.38
C TYR A 177 6.92 3.58 -6.39
N VAL A 178 7.73 2.56 -6.08
CA VAL A 178 7.42 1.59 -5.03
C VAL A 178 8.39 1.81 -3.86
N GLY A 179 7.88 1.96 -2.65
CA GLY A 179 8.64 2.39 -1.49
C GLY A 179 8.40 1.51 -0.27
N GLY A 180 9.37 1.44 0.62
CA GLY A 180 9.21 0.81 1.91
C GLY A 180 10.46 0.92 2.78
N ASP A 181 10.36 0.43 4.01
CA ASP A 181 11.43 0.46 4.99
C ASP A 181 11.70 -0.91 5.62
N SER A 182 12.85 -1.06 6.29
CA SER A 182 13.14 -2.23 7.12
C SER A 182 13.08 -3.53 6.29
N TYR A 183 12.32 -4.54 6.73
CA TYR A 183 12.18 -5.82 6.02
C TYR A 183 11.64 -5.66 4.59
N SER A 184 10.93 -4.57 4.26
CA SER A 184 10.46 -4.28 2.90
C SER A 184 11.59 -4.15 1.88
N GLY A 185 12.84 -4.02 2.32
CA GLY A 185 14.02 -4.14 1.47
C GLY A 185 14.12 -5.46 0.68
N ILE A 186 13.46 -6.53 1.14
CA ILE A 186 13.36 -7.80 0.42
C ILE A 186 12.23 -7.78 -0.65
N PRO A 187 10.95 -7.60 -0.30
CA PRO A 187 9.86 -7.71 -1.28
C PRO A 187 9.78 -6.52 -2.25
N ILE A 188 10.22 -5.30 -1.90
CA ILE A 188 10.05 -4.13 -2.78
C ILE A 188 10.82 -4.28 -4.10
N PRO A 189 12.12 -4.64 -4.11
CA PRO A 189 12.82 -4.94 -5.36
C PRO A 189 12.17 -6.06 -6.18
N MET A 190 11.59 -7.08 -5.51
CA MET A 190 10.89 -8.18 -6.18
C MET A 190 9.57 -7.72 -6.82
N ILE A 191 8.79 -6.86 -6.15
CA ILE A 191 7.58 -6.22 -6.70
C ILE A 191 7.93 -5.39 -7.93
N VAL A 192 9.00 -4.59 -7.86
CA VAL A 192 9.47 -3.78 -8.99
C VAL A 192 9.86 -4.67 -10.17
N GLN A 193 10.57 -5.77 -9.91
CA GLN A 193 10.89 -6.76 -10.95
C GLN A 193 9.62 -7.37 -11.56
N GLN A 194 8.63 -7.73 -10.73
CA GLN A 194 7.35 -8.27 -11.21
C GLN A 194 6.59 -7.26 -12.09
N ILE A 195 6.61 -5.97 -11.73
CA ILE A 195 6.03 -4.89 -12.55
C ILE A 195 6.72 -4.79 -13.90
N VAL A 196 8.06 -4.84 -13.94
CA VAL A 196 8.82 -4.78 -15.21
C VAL A 196 8.47 -5.97 -16.10
N ILE A 197 8.40 -7.19 -15.54
CA ILE A 197 8.00 -8.39 -16.27
C ILE A 197 6.59 -8.23 -16.85
N GLY A 198 5.63 -7.71 -16.07
CA GLY A 198 4.27 -7.47 -16.55
C GLY A 198 4.19 -6.42 -17.65
N ILE A 199 4.99 -5.35 -17.56
CA ILE A 199 5.11 -4.35 -18.63
C ILE A 199 5.62 -4.99 -19.94
N GLU A 200 6.66 -5.82 -19.86
CA GLU A 200 7.20 -6.54 -21.03
C GLU A 200 6.22 -7.56 -21.60
N ALA A 201 5.38 -8.16 -20.75
CA ALA A 201 4.31 -9.08 -21.15
C ALA A 201 3.10 -8.37 -21.78
N GLY A 202 2.99 -7.05 -21.63
CA GLY A 202 1.87 -6.26 -22.12
C GLY A 202 0.64 -6.29 -21.20
N ASP A 203 0.86 -6.48 -19.90
CA ASP A 203 -0.21 -6.47 -18.91
C ASP A 203 -0.89 -5.10 -18.82
N VAL A 204 -2.19 -5.10 -18.52
CA VAL A 204 -3.02 -3.89 -18.40
C VAL A 204 -3.63 -3.79 -16.99
N PRO A 205 -3.73 -2.58 -16.40
CA PRO A 205 -3.29 -1.29 -16.96
C PRO A 205 -1.77 -1.17 -17.01
N LEU A 206 -1.26 -0.40 -17.99
CA LEU A 206 0.17 -0.15 -18.11
C LEU A 206 0.63 0.69 -16.90
N ILE A 207 1.64 0.20 -16.18
CA ILE A 207 2.17 0.86 -15.01
C ILE A 207 3.34 1.76 -15.42
N ASN A 208 3.23 3.07 -15.17
CA ASN A 208 4.26 4.07 -15.45
C ASN A 208 5.38 4.07 -14.39
N LEU A 209 6.03 2.92 -14.20
CA LEU A 209 7.09 2.70 -13.21
C LEU A 209 8.34 3.55 -13.50
N ARG A 210 8.84 4.26 -12.48
CA ARG A 210 10.05 5.10 -12.55
C ARG A 210 11.17 4.69 -11.62
N GLY A 211 10.87 3.96 -10.55
CA GLY A 211 11.88 3.45 -9.64
C GLY A 211 11.31 2.98 -8.32
N TYR A 212 12.19 2.83 -7.33
CA TYR A 212 11.83 2.42 -5.99
C TYR A 212 12.70 3.09 -4.92
N ILE A 213 12.21 3.12 -3.68
CA ILE A 213 12.83 3.80 -2.54
C ILE A 213 12.90 2.83 -1.37
N LEU A 214 14.06 2.71 -0.72
CA LEU A 214 14.25 1.85 0.45
C LEU A 214 14.80 2.65 1.62
N GLY A 215 14.06 2.69 2.74
CA GLY A 215 14.48 3.30 4.00
C GLY A 215 15.09 2.26 4.94
N ASN A 216 16.37 2.39 5.27
CA ASN A 216 17.08 1.46 6.19
C ASN A 216 16.76 -0.04 5.94
N PRO A 217 16.88 -0.53 4.69
CA PRO A 217 16.38 -1.84 4.32
C PRO A 217 17.21 -3.00 4.89
N VAL A 218 16.56 -4.15 5.07
CA VAL A 218 17.23 -5.45 4.99
C VAL A 218 17.50 -5.74 3.51
N THR A 219 18.74 -6.08 3.15
CA THR A 219 19.16 -6.33 1.76
C THR A 219 19.88 -7.66 1.60
N ASP A 220 20.76 -8.00 2.53
CA ASP A 220 21.51 -9.26 2.52
C ASP A 220 21.75 -9.68 3.96
N SER A 221 21.11 -10.78 4.37
CA SER A 221 21.13 -11.23 5.76
C SER A 221 22.54 -11.49 6.28
N TYR A 222 23.45 -11.95 5.43
CA TYR A 222 24.84 -12.16 5.81
C TYR A 222 25.56 -10.83 6.08
N THR A 223 25.54 -9.91 5.13
CA THR A 223 26.21 -8.61 5.22
C THR A 223 25.61 -7.75 6.34
N ASP A 224 24.28 -7.65 6.38
CA ASP A 224 23.57 -6.81 7.35
C ASP A 224 23.77 -7.29 8.78
N MET A 225 23.76 -8.60 9.02
CA MET A 225 24.00 -9.16 10.36
C MET A 225 25.46 -8.99 10.78
N ASN A 226 26.41 -9.26 9.88
CA ASN A 226 27.83 -9.14 10.19
C ASN A 226 28.27 -7.68 10.41
N ALA A 227 27.56 -6.71 9.86
CA ALA A 227 27.84 -5.29 10.07
C ALA A 227 27.50 -4.80 11.49
N ARG A 228 26.59 -5.48 12.21
CA ARG A 228 26.07 -5.01 13.52
C ARG A 228 27.14 -4.91 14.59
N VAL A 229 27.99 -5.93 14.74
CA VAL A 229 29.02 -5.98 15.79
C VAL A 229 30.08 -4.88 15.58
N PRO A 230 30.69 -4.74 14.39
CA PRO A 230 31.58 -3.60 14.09
C PRO A 230 30.91 -2.23 14.20
N TYR A 231 29.62 -2.11 13.89
CA TYR A 231 28.87 -0.86 14.04
C TYR A 231 28.68 -0.50 15.52
N ALA A 232 28.23 -1.44 16.34
CA ALA A 232 28.03 -1.25 17.77
C ALA A 232 29.33 -0.89 18.49
N HIS A 233 30.44 -1.54 18.14
CA HIS A 233 31.76 -1.22 18.71
C HIS A 233 32.20 0.20 18.35
N ARG A 234 32.07 0.60 17.07
CA ARG A 234 32.42 1.94 16.61
C ARG A 234 31.60 3.05 17.26
N LEU A 235 30.35 2.76 17.63
CA LEU A 235 29.49 3.69 18.37
C LEU A 235 29.59 3.56 19.89
N THR A 236 30.59 2.84 20.40
CA THR A 236 30.83 2.65 21.84
C THR A 236 29.65 2.00 22.59
N LEU A 237 28.78 1.27 21.88
CA LEU A 237 27.65 0.53 22.47
C LEU A 237 28.10 -0.78 23.11
N ILE A 238 29.27 -1.30 22.72
CA ILE A 238 29.91 -2.49 23.30
C ILE A 238 31.39 -2.23 23.60
N SER A 239 31.92 -2.93 24.60
CA SER A 239 33.32 -2.79 25.01
C SER A 239 34.29 -3.52 24.07
N ASP A 240 35.58 -3.16 24.14
CA ASP A 240 36.65 -3.88 23.43
C ASP A 240 36.72 -5.37 23.81
N GLN A 241 36.41 -5.72 25.06
CA GLN A 241 36.40 -7.11 25.49
C GLN A 241 35.28 -7.88 24.80
N LEU A 242 34.08 -7.29 24.71
CA LEU A 242 32.93 -7.92 24.06
C LEU A 242 33.12 -8.00 22.55
N PHE A 243 33.68 -6.96 21.92
CA PHE A 243 33.96 -6.95 20.48
C PHE A 243 34.97 -8.03 20.04
N LYS A 244 35.95 -8.39 20.89
CA LYS A 244 36.96 -9.41 20.55
C LYS A 244 36.43 -10.85 20.58
N VAL A 245 35.28 -11.08 21.20
CA VAL A 245 34.70 -12.43 21.38
C VAL A 245 33.41 -12.66 20.58
N LEU A 246 32.89 -11.61 19.95
CA LEU A 246 31.78 -11.65 18.99
C LEU A 246 32.33 -11.66 17.55
#